data_AF-A0A512IQN1-F1
#
_entry.id   AF-A0A512IQN1-F1
#
_cell.length_a   1.000
_cell.length_b   1.000
_cell.length_c   1.000
_cell.angle_alpha   90.00
_cell.angle_beta   90.00
_cell.angle_gamma   90.00
#
_symmetry.space_group_name_H-M   'P 1'
#
loop_
_entity.id
_entity.type
_entity.pdbx_description
1 polymer ?
#
loop_
_entity_poly.entity_id
_entity_poly.type
_entity_poly.pdbx_seq_one_letter_code
_entity_poly.pdbx_strand_id
1 'polypeptide(L)'
;MARGNVSGFRLATNDIPIVLGMIKRGDRRHDIAAWFGVNQGRIKSAEDGKYGLPPAAPVSSLPPQGAPGVKGRRMRDAANQVESLLKKGDIDGAKTALKAAGATYDANEP
;
A
#
# COMPACT_ATOMS: atom_id res chain seq x y z
N MET A 1 -8.00 -21.78 26.39
CA MET A 1 -7.93 -20.38 25.92
C MET A 1 -8.17 -20.37 24.42
N ALA A 2 -9.36 -19.92 23.97
CA ALA A 2 -9.66 -19.81 22.55
C ALA A 2 -8.80 -18.69 21.94
N ARG A 3 -8.00 -19.00 20.92
CA ARG A 3 -7.24 -17.99 20.17
C ARG A 3 -8.24 -17.09 19.45
N GLY A 4 -8.16 -15.78 19.68
CA GLY A 4 -9.02 -14.80 19.00
C GLY A 4 -8.91 -14.95 17.48
N ASN A 5 -10.03 -14.71 16.78
CA ASN A 5 -10.10 -14.77 15.33
C ASN A 5 -8.95 -13.97 14.72
N VAL A 6 -8.18 -14.61 13.83
CA VAL A 6 -7.06 -13.98 13.12
C VAL A 6 -7.67 -13.02 12.09
N SER A 7 -8.11 -11.84 12.54
CA SER A 7 -8.22 -10.69 11.65
C SER A 7 -6.83 -10.51 11.04
N GLY A 8 -6.70 -10.48 9.72
CA GLY A 8 -5.33 -10.44 9.20
C GLY A 8 -5.24 -10.39 7.71
N PHE A 9 -5.45 -9.18 7.18
CA PHE A 9 -4.94 -8.77 5.88
C PHE A 9 -3.58 -9.44 5.61
N ARG A 10 -3.43 -10.07 4.44
CA ARG A 10 -2.22 -10.79 4.04
C ARG A 10 -1.50 -9.95 3.00
N LEU A 11 -0.17 -9.91 3.07
CA LEU A 11 0.64 -9.41 1.97
C LEU A 11 0.34 -10.26 0.74
N ALA A 12 -0.07 -9.62 -0.35
CA ALA A 12 -0.17 -10.27 -1.63
C ALA A 12 1.24 -10.51 -2.17
N THR A 13 1.41 -11.51 -3.04
CA THR A 13 2.71 -11.79 -3.67
C THR A 13 3.25 -10.57 -4.42
N ASN A 14 2.37 -9.75 -4.98
CA ASN A 14 2.71 -8.52 -5.69
C ASN A 14 3.21 -7.39 -4.77
N ASP A 15 2.95 -7.48 -3.46
CA ASP A 15 3.42 -6.49 -2.47
C ASP A 15 4.88 -6.76 -2.05
N ILE A 16 5.34 -8.01 -2.17
CA ILE A 16 6.65 -8.44 -1.67
C ILE A 16 7.81 -7.65 -2.29
N PRO A 17 7.87 -7.42 -3.62
CA PRO A 17 8.92 -6.56 -4.21
C PRO A 17 8.96 -5.15 -3.60
N ILE A 18 7.79 -4.56 -3.32
CA ILE A 18 7.68 -3.22 -2.73
C ILE A 18 8.16 -3.25 -1.28
N VAL A 19 7.72 -4.23 -0.48
CA VAL A 19 8.17 -4.43 0.91
C VAL A 19 9.69 -4.58 0.97
N LEU A 20 10.27 -5.45 0.14
CA LEU A 20 11.72 -5.67 0.10
C LEU A 20 12.47 -4.39 -0.35
N GLY A 21 11.91 -3.63 -1.29
CA GLY A 21 12.46 -2.33 -1.69
C GLY A 21 12.44 -1.31 -0.56
N MET A 22 11.36 -1.24 0.22
CA MET A 22 11.27 -0.35 1.39
C MET A 22 12.26 -0.77 2.48
N ILE A 23 12.42 -2.07 2.75
CA ILE A 23 13.44 -2.59 3.67
C ILE A 23 14.85 -2.20 3.20
N LYS A 24 15.16 -2.42 1.91
CA LYS A 24 16.46 -2.08 1.32
C LYS A 24 16.75 -0.57 1.37
N ARG A 25 15.72 0.27 1.28
CA ARG A 25 15.81 1.73 1.44
C ARG A 25 16.06 2.16 2.90
N GLY A 26 15.85 1.28 3.87
CA GLY A 26 16.06 1.54 5.30
C GLY A 26 14.81 1.98 6.05
N ASP A 27 13.62 1.75 5.50
CA ASP A 27 12.36 2.15 6.12
C ASP A 27 12.06 1.33 7.39
N ARG A 28 11.37 1.94 8.37
CA ARG A 28 10.99 1.24 9.61
C ARG A 28 9.91 0.20 9.32
N ARG A 29 10.05 -1.01 9.86
CA ARG A 29 9.07 -2.11 9.68
C ARG A 29 7.64 -1.72 10.10
N HIS A 30 7.49 -0.83 11.08
CA HIS A 30 6.19 -0.29 11.49
C HIS A 30 5.54 0.56 10.39
N ASP A 31 6.32 1.42 9.74
CA ASP A 31 5.86 2.29 8.65
C ASP A 31 5.50 1.46 7.41
N ILE A 32 6.34 0.47 7.07
CA ILE A 32 6.06 -0.49 6.01
C ILE A 32 4.75 -1.24 6.31
N ALA A 33 4.62 -1.80 7.51
CA ALA A 33 3.41 -2.50 7.95
C ALA A 33 2.14 -1.65 7.79
N ALA A 34 2.23 -0.35 8.11
CA ALA A 34 1.14 0.58 7.94
C ALA A 34 0.72 0.71 6.46
N TRP A 35 1.65 0.78 5.49
CA TRP A 35 1.30 0.83 4.06
C TRP A 35 0.45 -0.34 3.59
N PHE A 36 0.68 -1.54 4.11
CA PHE A 36 0.00 -2.76 3.67
C PHE A 36 -1.12 -3.22 4.61
N GLY A 37 -1.40 -2.49 5.70
CA GLY A 37 -2.43 -2.86 6.67
C GLY A 37 -2.15 -4.20 7.39
N VAL A 38 -0.87 -4.53 7.57
CA VAL A 38 -0.43 -5.79 8.19
C VAL A 38 0.32 -5.56 9.50
N ASN A 39 0.60 -6.61 10.26
CA ASN A 39 1.48 -6.55 11.42
C ASN A 39 2.97 -6.54 10.99
N GLN A 40 3.83 -5.83 11.72
CA GLN A 40 5.30 -5.82 11.51
C GLN A 40 5.94 -7.21 11.46
N GLY A 41 5.36 -8.22 12.12
CA GLY A 41 5.80 -9.62 12.01
C GLY A 41 5.63 -10.20 10.60
N ARG A 42 4.68 -9.71 9.80
CA ARG A 42 4.52 -10.06 8.39
C ARG A 42 5.62 -9.45 7.53
N ILE A 43 6.05 -8.23 7.85
CA ILE A 43 7.19 -7.58 7.19
C ILE A 43 8.47 -8.38 7.47
N LYS A 44 8.71 -8.77 8.73
CA LYS A 44 9.83 -9.66 9.08
C LYS A 44 9.74 -11.01 8.34
N SER A 45 8.55 -11.60 8.25
CA SER A 45 8.38 -12.85 7.49
C SER A 45 8.72 -12.69 6.01
N ALA A 46 8.45 -11.53 5.39
CA ALA A 46 8.83 -11.23 4.02
C ALA A 46 10.34 -11.04 3.86
N GLU A 47 10.97 -10.37 4.82
CA GLU A 47 12.44 -10.24 4.92
C GLU A 47 13.14 -11.60 5.05
N ASP A 48 12.58 -12.50 5.88
CA ASP A 48 13.06 -13.87 6.10
C ASP A 48 12.78 -14.80 4.90
N GLY A 49 12.14 -14.31 3.83
CA GLY A 49 11.90 -15.07 2.59
C GLY A 49 10.70 -16.01 2.61
N LYS A 50 9.77 -15.89 3.58
CA LYS A 50 8.57 -16.75 3.69
C LYS A 50 7.68 -16.74 2.45
N TYR A 51 7.70 -15.64 1.69
CA TYR A 51 6.90 -15.44 0.48
C TYR A 51 7.74 -15.56 -0.80
N GLY A 52 8.97 -16.10 -0.69
CA GLY A 52 10.02 -15.96 -1.69
C GLY A 52 10.81 -14.65 -1.53
N LEU A 53 11.90 -14.51 -2.27
CA LEU A 53 12.76 -13.32 -2.30
C LEU A 53 12.85 -12.77 -3.73
N PRO A 54 11.75 -12.22 -4.29
CA PRO A 54 11.81 -11.56 -5.58
C PRO A 54 12.73 -10.34 -5.53
N PRO A 55 13.20 -9.83 -6.68
CA PRO A 55 13.95 -8.59 -6.73
C PRO A 55 13.19 -7.44 -6.06
N ALA A 56 13.90 -6.70 -5.22
CA ALA A 56 13.37 -5.49 -4.58
C ALA A 56 12.97 -4.46 -5.65
N ALA A 57 11.80 -3.84 -5.49
CA ALA A 57 11.33 -2.79 -6.37
C ALA A 57 12.26 -1.56 -6.33
N PRO A 58 12.47 -0.86 -7.46
CA PRO A 58 13.33 0.32 -7.51
C PRO A 58 12.73 1.47 -6.72
N VAL A 59 13.58 2.38 -6.22
CA VAL A 59 13.19 3.50 -5.35
C VAL A 59 12.09 4.37 -5.98
N SER A 60 12.10 4.55 -7.30
CA SER A 60 11.09 5.30 -8.07
C SER A 60 9.67 4.71 -8.00
N SER A 61 9.54 3.44 -7.65
CA SER A 61 8.26 2.73 -7.57
C SER A 61 7.78 2.54 -6.13
N LEU A 62 8.60 2.90 -5.15
CA LEU A 62 8.26 2.77 -3.74
C LEU A 62 7.36 3.92 -3.28
N PRO A 63 6.47 3.69 -2.31
CA PRO A 63 5.79 4.79 -1.63
C PRO A 63 6.81 5.70 -0.90
N PRO A 64 6.41 6.92 -0.50
CA PRO A 64 7.24 7.77 0.36
C PRO A 64 7.65 7.06 1.66
N GLN A 65 8.77 7.49 2.25
CA GLN A 65 9.20 7.01 3.57
C GLN A 65 8.25 7.48 4.67
N GLY A 66 8.14 6.67 5.72
CA GLY A 66 7.25 6.93 6.85
C GLY A 66 5.89 6.25 6.74
N ALA A 67 5.18 6.14 7.86
CA ALA A 67 3.82 5.61 7.88
C ALA A 67 2.90 6.54 7.09
N PRO A 68 2.04 6.01 6.22
CA PRO A 68 1.11 6.86 5.53
C PRO A 68 -0.02 7.27 6.48
N GLY A 69 -0.37 8.55 6.43
CA GLY A 69 -1.69 8.99 6.88
C GLY A 69 -2.79 8.28 6.09
N VAL A 70 -3.96 8.06 6.69
CA VAL A 70 -5.10 7.41 6.03
C VAL A 70 -5.49 8.14 4.74
N LYS A 71 -5.52 9.48 4.79
CA LYS A 71 -5.74 10.34 3.61
C LYS A 71 -4.67 10.16 2.53
N GLY A 72 -3.40 10.05 2.92
CA GLY A 72 -2.28 9.85 1.98
C GLY A 72 -2.35 8.52 1.23
N ARG A 73 -2.70 7.42 1.93
CA ARG A 73 -2.95 6.11 1.31
C ARG A 73 -4.09 6.19 0.30
N ARG A 74 -5.25 6.70 0.74
CA ARG A 74 -6.45 6.81 -0.10
C ARG A 74 -6.20 7.64 -1.35
N MET A 75 -5.47 8.75 -1.23
CA MET A 75 -5.14 9.61 -2.37
C MET A 75 -4.23 8.89 -3.37
N ARG A 76 -3.25 8.10 -2.90
CA ARG A 76 -2.38 7.31 -3.79
C ARG A 76 -3.15 6.21 -4.53
N ASP A 77 -4.04 5.51 -3.83
CA ASP A 77 -4.89 4.48 -4.44
C ASP A 77 -5.81 5.08 -5.50
N ALA A 78 -6.41 6.24 -5.20
CA ALA A 78 -7.23 6.99 -6.16
C ALA A 78 -6.42 7.44 -7.38
N ALA A 79 -5.18 7.94 -7.19
CA ALA A 79 -4.32 8.34 -8.30
C ALA A 79 -3.99 7.14 -9.22
N ASN A 80 -3.66 5.98 -8.65
CA ASN A 80 -3.41 4.75 -9.42
C ASN A 80 -4.67 4.29 -10.20
N GLN A 81 -5.86 4.41 -9.58
CA GLN A 81 -7.12 4.10 -10.24
C GLN A 81 -7.39 5.04 -11.42
N VAL A 82 -7.20 6.35 -11.23
CA VAL A 82 -7.37 7.36 -12.29
C VAL A 82 -6.39 7.09 -13.44
N GLU A 83 -5.12 6.83 -13.15
CA GLU A 83 -4.13 6.49 -14.18
C GLU A 83 -4.55 5.23 -14.97
N SER A 84 -5.05 4.20 -14.29
CA SER A 84 -5.55 2.98 -14.92
C SER A 84 -6.74 3.23 -15.85
N LEU A 85 -7.67 4.10 -15.47
CA LEU A 85 -8.82 4.49 -16.30
C LEU A 85 -8.39 5.31 -17.52
N LEU A 86 -7.46 6.26 -17.33
CA LEU A 86 -6.89 7.04 -18.43
C LEU A 86 -6.16 6.15 -19.44
N LYS A 87 -5.39 5.15 -18.98
CA LYS A 87 -4.74 4.17 -19.87
C LYS A 87 -5.73 3.33 -20.69
N LYS A 88 -6.95 3.16 -20.20
CA LYS A 88 -8.05 2.46 -20.90
C LYS A 88 -8.86 3.37 -21.81
N GLY A 89 -8.57 4.67 -21.85
CA GLY A 89 -9.35 5.67 -22.58
C GLY A 89 -10.66 6.07 -21.91
N ASP A 90 -10.92 5.61 -20.67
CA ASP A 90 -12.13 5.94 -19.92
C ASP A 90 -11.96 7.28 -19.19
N ILE A 91 -12.11 8.37 -19.95
CA ILE A 91 -11.95 9.74 -19.45
C ILE A 91 -13.06 10.11 -18.45
N ASP A 92 -14.30 9.66 -18.67
CA ASP A 92 -15.41 10.01 -17.80
C ASP A 92 -15.37 9.23 -16.48
N GLY A 93 -14.97 7.95 -16.51
CA GLY A 93 -14.64 7.18 -15.33
C GLY A 93 -13.49 7.81 -14.54
N ALA A 94 -12.41 8.24 -15.23
CA ALA A 94 -11.28 8.91 -14.59
C ALA A 94 -11.69 10.23 -13.89
N LYS A 95 -12.51 11.07 -14.54
CA LYS A 95 -13.06 12.30 -13.93
C LYS A 95 -13.92 12.00 -12.71
N THR A 96 -14.75 10.95 -12.79
CA THR A 96 -15.63 10.54 -11.69
C THR A 96 -14.82 10.05 -10.50
N ALA A 97 -13.83 9.18 -10.73
CA ALA A 97 -12.92 8.69 -9.70
C ALA A 97 -12.14 9.83 -9.03
N LEU A 98 -11.64 10.79 -9.82
CA LEU A 98 -10.92 11.95 -9.29
C LEU A 98 -11.80 12.84 -8.39
N LYS A 99 -13.05 13.11 -8.81
CA LYS A 99 -14.01 13.88 -8.00
C LYS A 99 -14.34 13.16 -6.69
N ALA A 100 -14.58 11.86 -6.75
CA ALA A 100 -14.85 11.04 -5.56
C ALA A 100 -13.65 11.03 -4.59
N ALA A 101 -12.43 10.97 -5.13
CA ALA A 101 -11.21 11.04 -4.34
C ALA A 101 -11.05 12.38 -3.61
N GLY A 102 -11.31 13.49 -4.30
CA GLY A 102 -11.32 14.83 -3.69
C GLY A 102 -12.33 14.94 -2.55
N ALA A 103 -13.58 14.53 -2.79
CA ALA A 103 -14.62 14.51 -1.75
C ALA A 103 -14.23 13.63 -0.54
N THR A 104 -13.60 12.49 -0.78
CA THR A 104 -13.12 11.59 0.29
C THR A 104 -11.96 12.21 1.09
N TYR A 105 -11.09 12.97 0.43
CA TYR A 105 -9.98 13.67 1.07
C TYR A 105 -10.46 14.83 1.95
N ASP A 106 -11.45 15.59 1.46
CA ASP A 106 -12.04 16.74 2.14
C ASP A 106 -12.96 16.34 3.30
N ALA A 107 -13.48 15.10 3.29
CA ALA A 107 -14.21 14.57 4.42
C ALA A 107 -13.34 14.54 5.69
N ASN A 108 -13.90 15.01 6.81
CA ASN A 108 -13.28 14.85 8.12
C ASN A 108 -13.30 13.37 8.50
N GLU A 109 -12.13 12.82 8.81
CA GLU A 109 -12.04 11.49 9.41
C GLU A 109 -12.42 11.61 10.89
N PRO A 110 -13.32 10.76 11.42
CA PRO A 110 -13.56 10.67 12.87
C PRO A 110 -12.35 10.08 13.60
#